data_AF-A0A133V958-F1
#
_entry.id   AF-A0A133V958-F1
#
_cell.length_a   1.000
_cell.length_b   1.000
_cell.length_c   1.000
_cell.angle_alpha   90.00
_cell.angle_beta   90.00
_cell.angle_gamma   90.00
#
_symmetry.space_group_name_H-M   'P 1'
#
loop_
_entity.id
_entity.type
_entity.pdbx_description
1 polymer ?
#
loop_
_entity_poly.entity_id
_entity_poly.type
_entity_poly.pdbx_seq_one_letter_code
_entity_poly.pdbx_strand_id
1 'polypeptide(L)' 'EVLGEDFYGIIVCDGWSSYATFVKNIAPDSGLQRCWAHLLREADDFKSEEGERLANRLHEI' A
#
# COMPACT_ATOMS: atom_id res chain seq x y z
N GLU A 1 1.90 -3.69 16.87
CA GLU A 1 2.22 -5.13 17.01
C GLU A 1 3.59 -5.39 16.44
N VAL A 2 4.41 -6.09 17.21
CA VAL A 2 5.79 -6.44 16.85
C VAL A 2 5.69 -7.73 16.05
N LEU A 3 5.71 -7.63 14.72
CA LEU A 3 6.01 -8.79 13.90
C LEU A 3 7.33 -9.34 14.43
N GLY A 4 7.33 -10.59 14.88
CA GLY A 4 8.52 -11.23 15.41
C GLY A 4 9.66 -11.22 14.39
N GLU A 5 10.87 -11.48 14.86
CA GLU A 5 11.98 -11.79 13.96
C GLU A 5 11.54 -12.97 13.06
N ASP A 6 11.78 -12.86 11.75
CA ASP A 6 11.39 -13.85 10.74
C ASP A 6 9.89 -13.92 10.38
N PHE A 7 9.22 -12.78 10.24
CA PHE A 7 7.92 -12.76 9.56
C PHE A 7 8.08 -13.10 8.07
N TYR A 8 7.23 -14.00 7.56
CA TYR A 8 7.22 -14.49 6.17
C TYR A 8 5.88 -14.23 5.45
N GLY A 9 5.08 -13.27 5.93
CA GLY A 9 3.75 -12.97 5.39
C GLY A 9 3.69 -11.70 4.54
N ILE A 10 2.49 -11.17 4.38
CA ILE A 10 2.25 -9.87 3.71
C ILE A 10 2.20 -8.78 4.78
N ILE A 11 3.08 -7.79 4.66
CA ILE A 11 3.01 -6.54 5.42
C ILE A 11 2.17 -5.56 4.60
N VAL A 12 1.06 -5.09 5.16
CA VAL A 12 0.20 -4.07 4.55
C VAL A 12 0.57 -2.70 5.11
N CYS A 13 0.89 -1.73 4.25
CA CYS A 13 1.23 -0.36 4.66
C CYS A 13 0.60 0.70 3.73
N ASP A 14 0.70 1.99 4.06
CA ASP A 14 0.20 3.09 3.22
C ASP A 14 0.93 3.22 1.86
N GLY A 15 2.11 2.62 1.72
CA GLY A 15 2.90 2.61 0.50
C GLY A 15 4.00 3.68 0.46
N TRP A 16 4.36 4.30 1.58
CA TRP A 16 5.50 5.22 1.61
C TRP A 16 6.81 4.49 1.30
N SER A 17 7.71 5.15 0.57
CA SER A 17 8.98 4.56 0.12
C SER A 17 9.88 4.12 1.28
N SER A 18 9.76 4.76 2.44
CA SER A 18 10.47 4.37 3.67
C SER A 18 10.12 2.95 4.12
N TYR A 19 8.87 2.51 3.96
CA TYR A 19 8.45 1.15 4.32
C TYR A 19 9.09 0.10 3.43
N ALA A 20 9.25 0.38 2.13
CA ALA A 20 9.92 -0.54 1.21
C ALA A 20 11.36 -0.81 1.62
N THR A 21 12.10 0.22 2.04
CA THR A 21 13.48 0.06 2.52
C THR A 21 13.51 -0.60 3.90
N PHE A 22 12.63 -0.21 4.82
CA PHE A 22 12.57 -0.74 6.17
C PHE A 22 12.24 -2.25 6.18
N VAL A 23 11.19 -2.64 5.46
CA VAL A 23 10.74 -4.05 5.39
C VAL A 23 11.80 -4.94 4.77
N LYS A 24 12.49 -4.50 3.70
CA LYS A 24 13.61 -5.25 3.11
C LYS A 24 14.74 -5.54 4.10
N ASN A 25 14.95 -4.67 5.09
CA ASN A 25 16.03 -4.84 6.05
C ASN A 25 15.65 -5.72 7.24
N ILE A 26 14.39 -5.71 7.68
CA ILE A 26 13.95 -6.41 8.89
C ILE A 26 13.21 -7.72 8.62
N ALA A 27 12.62 -7.85 7.42
CA ALA A 27 11.81 -8.99 7.00
C ALA A 27 11.99 -9.20 5.49
N PRO A 28 13.23 -9.53 5.03
CA PRO A 28 13.57 -9.61 3.61
C PRO A 28 12.73 -10.61 2.81
N ASP A 29 12.24 -11.65 3.48
CA ASP A 29 11.41 -12.71 2.88
C ASP A 29 9.91 -12.43 2.98
N SER A 30 9.50 -11.30 3.58
CA SER A 30 8.11 -10.86 3.61
C SER A 30 7.71 -10.15 2.31
N GLY A 31 6.45 -10.31 1.93
CA GLY A 31 5.82 -9.48 0.90
C GLY A 31 5.41 -8.13 1.46
N LEU A 32 5.48 -7.09 0.64
CA LEU A 32 4.95 -5.76 0.95
C LEU A 32 3.75 -5.47 0.04
N GLN A 33 2.60 -5.18 0.64
CA GLN A 33 1.39 -4.79 -0.07
C GLN A 33 0.98 -3.37 0.34
N ARG A 34 0.57 -2.57 -0.64
CA ARG A 34 -0.07 -1.28 -0.37
C ARG A 34 -1.51 -1.49 0.09
N CYS A 35 -1.91 -0.77 1.12
CA CYS A 35 -3.25 -0.81 1.67
C CYS A 35 -4.26 -0.27 0.64
N TRP A 36 -5.22 -1.12 0.24
CA TRP A 36 -6.30 -0.74 -0.66
C TRP A 36 -7.11 0.45 -0.16
N ALA A 37 -7.40 0.51 1.15
CA ALA A 37 -8.16 1.61 1.70
C ALA A 37 -7.44 2.96 1.61
N HIS A 38 -6.10 2.98 1.70
CA HIS A 38 -5.31 4.19 1.46
C HIS A 38 -5.25 4.54 -0.03
N LEU A 39 -5.03 3.54 -0.89
CA LEU A 39 -5.02 3.73 -2.34
C LEU A 39 -6.34 4.35 -2.85
N LEU A 40 -7.49 3.81 -2.42
CA LEU A 40 -8.80 4.30 -2.85
C LEU A 40 -9.08 5.72 -2.35
N ARG A 41 -8.78 6.00 -1.08
CA ARG A 41 -8.94 7.35 -0.50
C ARG A 41 -8.07 8.39 -1.21
N GLU A 42 -6.82 8.07 -1.50
CA GLU A 42 -5.94 8.96 -2.25
C GLU A 42 -6.39 9.12 -3.71
N ALA A 43 -6.95 8.08 -4.32
CA ALA A 43 -7.51 8.17 -5.66
C ALA A 43 -8.68 9.17 -5.71
N ASP A 44 -9.55 9.15 -4.70
CA ASP A 44 -10.69 10.07 -4.58
C ASP A 44 -10.27 11.55 -4.40
N ASP A 45 -9.02 11.81 -4.00
CA ASP A 45 -8.48 13.16 -3.86
C ASP A 45 -8.11 13.82 -5.20
N PHE A 46 -7.97 13.06 -6.29
CA PHE A 46 -7.71 13.64 -7.62
C PHE A 46 -8.97 14.29 -8.20
N LYS A 47 -8.91 15.60 -8.48
CA LYS A 47 -10.05 16.40 -8.98
C LYS A 47 -10.00 16.73 -10.48
N SER A 48 -9.03 16.17 -11.21
CA SER A 48 -9.02 16.25 -12.67
C SER A 48 -10.00 15.23 -13.26
N GLU A 49 -10.51 15.48 -14.47
CA GLU A 49 -11.39 14.54 -15.17
C GLU A 49 -10.75 13.14 -15.31
N GLU A 50 -9.45 13.09 -15.61
CA GLU A 50 -8.69 11.84 -15.68
C GLU A 50 -8.56 11.18 -14.30
N GLY A 51 -8.34 11.98 -13.26
CA GLY A 51 -8.24 11.52 -11.87
C GLY A 51 -9.52 10.90 -11.35
N GLU A 52 -10.66 11.57 -11.54
CA GLU A 52 -11.98 11.06 -11.18
C GLU A 52 -12.32 9.78 -11.96
N ARG A 53 -12.00 9.74 -13.26
CA ARG A 53 -12.17 8.53 -14.08
C ARG A 53 -11.34 7.36 -13.55
N LEU A 54 -10.10 7.61 -13.11
CA LEU A 54 -9.25 6.61 -12.51
C LEU A 54 -9.81 6.13 -11.17
N ALA A 55 -10.21 7.05 -10.28
CA ALA A 55 -10.78 6.74 -8.98
C ALA A 55 -12.02 5.83 -9.11
N ASN A 56 -12.97 6.21 -9.97
CA ASN A 56 -14.17 5.41 -10.22
C ASN A 56 -13.83 3.98 -10.65
N ARG A 57 -12.87 3.81 -11.57
CA ARG A 57 -12.42 2.48 -12.02
C ARG A 57 -11.76 1.66 -10.92
N LEU A 58 -11.06 2.30 -9.98
CA LEU A 58 -10.41 1.59 -8.87
C LEU A 58 -11.42 1.03 -7.87
N HIS A 59 -12.56 1.70 -7.68
CA HIS A 59 -13.66 1.22 -6.83
C HIS A 59 -14.48 0.06 -7.44
N GLU A 60 -14.25 -0.27 -8.71
CA GLU A 60 -14.92 -1.38 -9.43
C GLU A 60 -14.14 -2.72 -9.35
N ILE A 61 -12.92 -2.71 -8.79
CA ILE A 61 -12.04 -3.89 -8.65
C ILE A 61 -12.40 -4.67 -7.38
#